data_AF-A0A4Y2FTS5-F1
#
_entry.id   AF-A0A4Y2FTS5-F1
#
_cell.length_a   1.000
_cell.length_b   1.000
_cell.length_c   1.000
_cell.angle_alpha   90.00
_cell.angle_beta   90.00
_cell.angle_gamma   90.00
#
_symmetry.space_group_name_H-M   'P 1'
#
loop_
_entity.id
_entity.type
_entity.pdbx_description
1 polymer ?
#
loop_
_entity_poly.entity_id
_entity_poly.type
_entity_poly.pdbx_seq_one_letter_code
_entity_poly.pdbx_strand_id
1 'polypeptide(L)'
;MEGNDFTSFIIRSFLIVMTFLIQYTLPIVIAVLVGAVYYSTGKLFSNVLEKVKNQKNLGLHDESISDLLQRYNLLYQLAHDVEKALSSTSFLLMCWQWLNIYLVLVTFFKIDNNSFSTALYWENIVRLTFGPLIVTGVIICASIIPSHLCEIKKCLQLILNSLMKNIRENNGTVQLVSSMINTEFPQMTACGVAELKPVLILTSLGSLLTYGLLVINIKM
;
A
#
# COMPACT_ATOMS: atom_id res chain seq x y z
N MET A 1 37.52 20.86 34.25
CA MET A 1 36.93 21.35 32.98
C MET A 1 36.63 20.20 32.01
N GLU A 2 36.53 18.94 32.47
CA GLU A 2 36.34 17.74 31.63
C GLU A 2 34.89 17.24 31.55
N GLY A 3 33.99 17.74 32.41
CA GLY A 3 32.58 17.30 32.45
C GLY A 3 31.76 17.75 31.24
N ASN A 4 32.05 18.91 30.66
CA ASN A 4 31.28 19.45 29.52
C ASN A 4 31.54 18.69 28.21
N ASP A 5 32.75 18.18 28.00
CA ASP A 5 33.10 17.46 26.77
C ASP A 5 32.47 16.06 26.72
N PHE A 6 32.42 15.37 27.86
CA PHE A 6 31.76 14.07 27.97
C PHE A 6 30.25 14.17 27.79
N THR A 7 29.61 15.16 28.43
CA THR A 7 28.17 15.40 28.25
C THR A 7 27.84 15.80 26.81
N SER A 8 28.65 16.65 26.18
CA SER A 8 28.50 17.03 24.76
C SER A 8 28.64 15.82 23.82
N PHE A 9 29.63 14.95 24.07
CA PHE A 9 29.83 13.72 23.30
C PHE A 9 28.64 12.75 23.42
N ILE A 10 28.09 12.57 24.63
CA ILE A 10 26.91 11.73 24.85
C ILE A 10 25.70 12.29 24.12
N ILE A 11 25.42 13.59 24.25
CA ILE A 11 24.27 14.23 23.59
C ILE A 11 24.38 14.08 22.07
N ARG A 12 25.57 14.30 21.50
CA ARG A 12 25.80 14.17 20.05
C ARG A 12 25.61 12.73 19.58
N SER A 13 26.15 11.76 20.31
CA SER A 13 25.99 10.34 20.00
C SER A 13 24.52 9.90 20.09
N PHE A 14 23.79 10.37 21.11
CA PHE A 14 22.36 10.11 21.27
C PHE A 14 21.53 10.70 20.12
N LEU A 15 21.81 11.94 19.71
CA LEU A 15 21.14 12.58 18.58
C LEU A 15 21.37 11.83 17.27
N ILE A 16 22.59 11.33 17.04
CA ILE A 16 22.92 10.53 15.85
C ILE A 16 22.10 9.23 15.84
N VAL A 17 22.08 8.49 16.97
CA VAL A 17 21.31 7.24 17.08
C VAL A 17 19.81 7.48 16.91
N MET A 18 19.26 8.53 17.53
CA MET A 18 17.85 8.87 17.38
C MET A 18 17.50 9.26 15.95
N THR A 19 18.35 10.05 15.29
CA THR A 19 18.17 10.40 13.88
C THR A 19 18.17 9.16 13.00
N PHE A 20 19.11 8.23 13.25
CA PHE A 20 19.18 6.96 12.52
C PHE A 20 17.91 6.12 12.71
N LEU A 21 17.45 5.94 13.96
CA LEU A 21 16.23 5.18 14.25
C LEU A 21 14.99 5.78 13.59
N ILE A 22 14.84 7.10 13.63
CA ILE A 22 13.68 7.82 13.06
C ILE A 22 13.72 7.81 11.53
N GLN A 23 14.89 7.98 10.92
CA GLN A 23 15.00 8.05 9.45
C GLN A 23 14.95 6.67 8.79
N TYR A 24 15.48 5.64 9.43
CA TYR A 24 15.65 4.32 8.78
C TYR A 24 14.80 3.22 9.40
N THR A 25 14.90 3.02 10.70
CA THR A 25 14.26 1.87 11.34
C THR A 25 12.74 2.05 11.41
N LEU A 26 12.28 3.22 11.83
CA LEU A 26 10.87 3.49 12.02
C LEU A 26 10.06 3.36 10.72
N PRO A 27 10.46 3.95 9.57
CA PRO A 27 9.70 3.82 8.34
C PRO A 27 9.69 2.40 7.78
N ILE A 28 10.77 1.63 7.96
CA ILE A 28 10.82 0.21 7.58
C ILE A 28 9.83 -0.59 8.42
N VAL A 29 9.84 -0.42 9.75
CA VAL A 29 8.92 -1.14 10.64
C VAL A 29 7.47 -0.78 10.31
N ILE A 30 7.16 0.51 10.12
CA ILE A 30 5.83 0.96 9.70
C ILE A 30 5.44 0.32 8.37
N ALA A 31 6.32 0.34 7.37
CA ALA A 31 6.06 -0.25 6.06
C ALA A 31 5.77 -1.75 6.14
N VAL A 32 6.54 -2.49 6.94
CA VAL A 32 6.34 -3.92 7.16
C VAL A 32 5.00 -4.19 7.83
N LEU A 33 4.63 -3.40 8.86
CA LEU A 33 3.35 -3.54 9.54
C LEU A 33 2.18 -3.23 8.60
N VAL A 34 2.23 -2.10 7.91
CA VAL A 34 1.20 -1.68 6.92
C VAL A 34 1.08 -2.74 5.82
N GLY A 35 2.20 -3.18 5.27
CA GLY A 35 2.25 -4.23 4.24
C GLY A 35 1.69 -5.56 4.73
N ALA A 36 1.99 -5.96 5.97
CA ALA A 36 1.46 -7.18 6.58
C ALA A 36 -0.06 -7.13 6.75
N VAL A 37 -0.61 -5.98 7.17
CA VAL A 37 -2.07 -5.81 7.29
C VAL A 37 -2.73 -5.87 5.92
N TYR A 38 -2.19 -5.17 4.90
CA TYR A 38 -2.71 -5.26 3.54
C TYR A 38 -2.64 -6.68 2.98
N TYR A 39 -1.52 -7.39 3.19
CA TYR A 39 -1.34 -8.76 2.74
C TYR A 39 -2.30 -9.74 3.44
N SER A 40 -2.42 -9.65 4.76
CA SER A 40 -3.34 -10.47 5.55
C SER A 40 -4.79 -10.25 5.12
N THR A 41 -5.17 -8.99 4.89
CA THR A 41 -6.49 -8.63 4.35
C THR A 41 -6.69 -9.22 2.96
N GLY A 42 -5.71 -9.06 2.06
CA GLY A 42 -5.73 -9.65 0.72
C GLY A 42 -5.94 -11.17 0.74
N LYS A 43 -5.31 -11.88 1.70
CA LYS A 43 -5.52 -13.33 1.90
C LYS A 43 -6.96 -13.67 2.28
N LEU A 44 -7.61 -12.86 3.11
CA LEU A 44 -9.03 -13.05 3.44
C LEU A 44 -9.92 -12.88 2.21
N PHE A 45 -9.66 -11.89 1.37
CA PHE A 45 -10.33 -11.72 0.08
C PHE A 45 -10.11 -12.93 -0.83
N SER A 46 -8.88 -13.44 -0.92
CA SER A 46 -8.58 -14.64 -1.72
C SER A 46 -9.34 -15.88 -1.23
N ASN A 47 -9.43 -16.08 0.08
CA ASN A 47 -10.18 -17.21 0.65
C ASN A 47 -11.66 -17.15 0.29
N VAL A 48 -12.26 -15.95 0.28
CA VAL A 48 -13.66 -15.79 -0.13
C VAL A 48 -13.81 -15.99 -1.64
N LEU A 49 -12.88 -15.50 -2.44
CA LEU A 49 -12.86 -15.72 -3.89
C LEU A 49 -12.84 -17.22 -4.24
N GLU A 50 -12.02 -18.02 -3.56
CA GLU A 50 -12.00 -19.48 -3.76
C GLU A 50 -13.34 -20.11 -3.41
N LYS A 51 -13.98 -19.67 -2.32
CA LYS A 51 -15.31 -20.17 -1.93
C LYS A 51 -16.39 -19.82 -2.96
N VAL A 52 -16.38 -18.59 -3.49
CA VAL A 52 -17.28 -18.17 -4.58
C VAL A 52 -17.06 -19.04 -5.82
N LYS A 53 -15.80 -19.29 -6.19
CA LYS A 53 -15.46 -20.16 -7.34
C LYS A 53 -15.94 -21.60 -7.12
N ASN A 54 -15.80 -22.14 -5.91
CA ASN A 54 -16.26 -23.50 -5.59
C ASN A 54 -17.79 -23.61 -5.61
N GLN A 55 -18.50 -22.63 -5.06
CA GLN A 55 -19.97 -22.60 -5.09
C GLN A 55 -20.52 -22.48 -6.51
N LYS A 56 -19.85 -21.73 -7.39
CA LYS A 56 -20.20 -21.69 -8.82
C LYS A 56 -20.16 -23.08 -9.46
N ASN A 57 -19.19 -23.91 -9.09
CA ASN A 57 -18.99 -25.23 -9.70
C ASN A 57 -19.96 -26.30 -9.17
N LEU A 58 -20.46 -26.16 -7.94
CA LEU A 58 -21.30 -27.15 -7.26
C LEU A 58 -22.81 -26.90 -7.42
N GLY A 59 -23.21 -25.76 -8.00
CA GLY A 59 -24.60 -25.32 -8.02
C GLY A 59 -24.96 -24.57 -6.72
N LEU A 60 -25.75 -23.51 -6.84
CA LEU A 60 -26.09 -22.63 -5.72
C LEU A 60 -27.32 -23.16 -4.97
N HIS A 61 -27.18 -23.33 -3.66
CA HIS A 61 -28.28 -23.60 -2.74
C HIS A 61 -28.58 -22.32 -1.93
N ASP A 62 -29.85 -22.09 -1.55
CA ASP A 62 -30.28 -20.87 -0.85
C ASP A 62 -29.50 -20.58 0.45
N GLU A 63 -29.24 -21.59 1.28
CA GLU A 63 -28.45 -21.42 2.52
C GLU A 63 -27.01 -20.99 2.26
N SER A 64 -26.43 -21.40 1.12
CA SER A 64 -25.03 -21.11 0.80
C SER A 64 -24.83 -19.68 0.27
N ILE A 65 -25.91 -19.06 -0.24
CA ILE A 65 -25.93 -17.65 -0.67
C ILE A 65 -26.01 -16.71 0.53
N SER A 66 -26.76 -17.06 1.57
CA SER A 66 -26.83 -16.25 2.79
C SER A 66 -25.48 -16.19 3.53
N ASP A 67 -24.77 -17.33 3.65
CA ASP A 67 -23.40 -17.35 4.22
C ASP A 67 -22.42 -16.55 3.34
N LEU A 68 -22.58 -16.59 2.01
CA LEU A 68 -21.80 -15.77 1.09
C LEU A 68 -22.04 -14.27 1.33
N LEU A 69 -23.30 -13.85 1.47
CA LEU A 69 -23.68 -12.45 1.74
C LEU A 69 -23.07 -11.96 3.04
N GLN A 70 -23.18 -12.75 4.11
CA GLN A 70 -22.65 -12.37 5.42
C GLN A 70 -21.13 -12.16 5.33
N ARG A 71 -20.41 -13.05 4.65
CA ARG A 71 -18.95 -12.91 4.45
C ARG A 71 -18.60 -11.73 3.56
N TYR A 72 -19.40 -11.46 2.55
CA TYR A 72 -19.23 -10.30 1.69
C TYR A 72 -19.37 -8.99 2.47
N ASN A 73 -20.37 -8.91 3.35
CA ASN A 73 -20.57 -7.76 4.25
C ASN A 73 -19.42 -7.61 5.26
N LEU A 74 -18.89 -8.72 5.79
CA LEU A 74 -17.72 -8.68 6.67
C LEU A 74 -16.47 -8.20 5.93
N LEU A 75 -16.25 -8.64 4.68
CA LEU A 75 -15.17 -8.13 3.84
C LEU A 75 -15.33 -6.65 3.51
N TYR A 76 -16.56 -6.21 3.30
CA TYR A 76 -16.88 -4.81 3.07
C TYR A 76 -16.50 -3.94 4.28
N GLN A 77 -16.93 -4.34 5.48
CA GLN A 77 -16.55 -3.67 6.73
C GLN A 77 -15.03 -3.67 6.93
N LEU A 78 -14.39 -4.82 6.73
CA LEU A 78 -12.94 -4.96 6.87
C LEU A 78 -12.19 -4.04 5.90
N ALA A 79 -12.61 -3.95 4.63
CA ALA A 79 -11.99 -3.05 3.67
C ALA A 79 -12.11 -1.59 4.10
N HIS A 80 -13.25 -1.20 4.68
CA HIS A 80 -13.47 0.15 5.19
C HIS A 80 -12.60 0.45 6.41
N ASP A 81 -12.50 -0.49 7.35
CA ASP A 81 -11.67 -0.34 8.55
C ASP A 81 -10.18 -0.28 8.21
N VAL A 82 -9.73 -1.12 7.28
CA VAL A 82 -8.36 -1.14 6.78
C VAL A 82 -8.02 0.16 6.07
N GLU A 83 -8.91 0.66 5.19
CA GLU A 83 -8.69 1.95 4.54
C GLU A 83 -8.65 3.07 5.58
N LYS A 84 -9.62 3.15 6.49
CA LYS A 84 -9.65 4.19 7.52
C LYS A 84 -8.40 4.19 8.42
N ALA A 85 -7.88 3.02 8.76
CA ALA A 85 -6.70 2.89 9.63
C ALA A 85 -5.38 3.15 8.88
N LEU A 86 -5.25 2.66 7.66
CA LEU A 86 -3.98 2.67 6.92
C LEU A 86 -3.83 3.84 5.96
N SER A 87 -4.92 4.46 5.51
CA SER A 87 -4.88 5.52 4.48
C SER A 87 -3.98 6.69 4.87
N SER A 88 -4.11 7.18 6.12
CA SER A 88 -3.24 8.25 6.64
C SER A 88 -1.80 7.77 6.85
N THR A 89 -1.62 6.56 7.39
CA THR A 89 -0.30 5.98 7.66
C THR A 89 0.50 5.78 6.37
N SER A 90 -0.14 5.21 5.34
CA SER A 90 0.42 5.00 4.00
C SER A 90 0.77 6.34 3.34
N PHE A 91 -0.07 7.37 3.49
CA PHE A 91 0.22 8.70 2.99
C PHE A 91 1.45 9.33 3.65
N LEU A 92 1.51 9.35 4.98
CA LEU A 92 2.65 9.88 5.72
C LEU A 92 3.93 9.13 5.41
N LEU A 93 3.87 7.80 5.31
CA LEU A 93 5.00 6.96 4.91
C LEU A 93 5.49 7.33 3.51
N MET A 94 4.58 7.46 2.53
CA MET A 94 4.94 7.88 1.18
C MET A 94 5.59 9.26 1.17
N CYS A 95 4.97 10.26 1.80
CA CYS A 95 5.53 11.61 1.88
C CYS A 95 6.92 11.62 2.53
N TRP A 96 7.11 10.85 3.60
CA TRP A 96 8.39 10.72 4.28
C TRP A 96 9.46 10.10 3.36
N GLN A 97 9.13 9.02 2.64
CA GLN A 97 10.07 8.39 1.72
C GLN A 97 10.42 9.30 0.55
N TRP A 98 9.43 9.99 -0.04
CA TRP A 98 9.67 10.96 -1.11
C TRP A 98 10.56 12.10 -0.67
N LEU A 99 10.30 12.68 0.51
CA LEU A 99 11.12 13.75 1.07
C LEU A 99 12.57 13.28 1.27
N ASN A 100 12.78 12.07 1.80
CA ASN A 100 14.13 11.51 1.96
C ASN A 100 14.83 11.33 0.61
N ILE A 101 14.14 10.85 -0.41
CA ILE A 101 14.72 10.70 -1.74
C ILE A 101 15.10 12.06 -2.34
N TYR A 102 14.24 13.08 -2.23
CA TYR A 102 14.56 14.43 -2.70
C TYR A 102 15.75 15.04 -1.94
N LEU A 103 15.84 14.84 -0.62
CA LEU A 103 17.00 15.27 0.16
C LEU A 103 18.30 14.63 -0.32
N VAL A 104 18.26 13.33 -0.63
CA VAL A 104 19.41 12.60 -1.19
C VAL A 104 19.82 13.17 -2.54
N LEU A 105 18.86 13.42 -3.44
CA LEU A 105 19.14 14.03 -4.74
C LEU A 105 19.78 15.41 -4.58
N VAL A 106 19.23 16.27 -3.73
CA VAL A 106 19.80 17.60 -3.46
C VAL A 106 21.21 17.47 -2.88
N THR A 107 21.46 16.52 -1.99
CA THR A 107 22.78 16.31 -1.36
C THR A 107 23.81 15.85 -2.39
N PHE A 108 23.46 14.87 -3.23
CA PHE A 108 24.30 14.40 -4.32
C PHE A 108 24.62 15.51 -5.32
N PHE A 109 23.63 16.32 -5.68
CA PHE A 109 23.84 17.36 -6.67
C PHE A 109 24.47 18.61 -6.09
N LYS A 110 24.27 19.01 -4.83
CA LYS A 110 24.74 20.30 -4.31
C LYS A 110 26.18 20.27 -3.78
N ILE A 111 26.64 19.16 -3.25
CA ILE A 111 27.97 19.05 -2.63
C ILE A 111 29.03 18.76 -3.70
N ASP A 112 30.15 19.49 -3.68
CA ASP A 112 31.28 19.23 -4.59
C ASP A 112 31.93 17.87 -4.25
N ASN A 113 32.19 17.07 -5.31
CA ASN A 113 32.71 15.71 -5.23
C ASN A 113 33.95 15.54 -4.32
N ASN A 114 34.74 16.59 -4.13
CA ASN A 114 35.95 16.56 -3.29
C ASN A 114 35.68 16.55 -1.77
N SER A 115 34.43 16.75 -1.34
CA SER A 115 34.06 16.80 0.09
C SER A 115 33.20 15.60 0.54
N PHE A 116 32.90 14.67 -0.37
CA PHE A 116 32.11 13.48 -0.05
C PHE A 116 32.98 12.43 0.64
N SER A 117 32.72 12.17 1.92
CA SER A 117 33.24 10.99 2.61
C SER A 117 32.60 9.72 2.03
N THR A 118 33.36 8.63 1.94
CA THR A 118 32.88 7.31 1.51
C THR A 118 31.68 6.81 2.33
N ALA A 119 31.62 7.17 3.62
CA ALA A 119 30.48 6.86 4.48
C ALA A 119 29.19 7.58 4.03
N LEU A 120 29.28 8.86 3.66
CA LEU A 120 28.15 9.66 3.20
C LEU A 120 27.61 9.16 1.85
N TYR A 121 28.50 8.67 0.98
CA TYR A 121 28.11 8.06 -0.30
C TYR A 121 27.28 6.79 -0.09
N TRP A 122 27.74 5.90 0.79
CA TRP A 122 27.04 4.65 1.09
C TRP A 122 25.68 4.89 1.73
N GLU A 123 25.61 5.83 2.67
CA GLU A 123 24.38 6.22 3.36
C GLU A 123 23.31 6.71 2.37
N ASN A 124 23.70 7.53 1.40
CA ASN A 124 22.80 8.08 0.40
C ASN A 124 22.32 7.03 -0.61
N ILE A 125 23.19 6.10 -1.04
CA ILE A 125 22.78 4.97 -1.90
C ILE A 125 21.72 4.12 -1.20
N VAL A 126 21.90 3.82 0.09
CA VAL A 126 20.93 3.06 0.87
C VAL A 126 19.59 3.80 0.92
N ARG A 127 19.57 5.11 1.20
CA ARG A 127 18.32 5.90 1.19
C ARG A 127 17.64 5.90 -0.20
N LEU A 128 18.41 6.06 -1.27
CA LEU A 128 17.91 6.11 -2.64
C LEU A 128 17.29 4.78 -3.09
N THR A 129 17.79 3.65 -2.58
CA THR A 129 17.32 2.31 -2.94
C THR A 129 16.18 1.84 -2.04
N PHE A 130 16.28 2.04 -0.73
CA PHE A 130 15.27 1.59 0.23
C PHE A 130 13.98 2.40 0.15
N GLY A 131 14.05 3.71 -0.10
CA GLY A 131 12.86 4.56 -0.19
C GLY A 131 11.85 4.07 -1.24
N PRO A 132 12.26 3.94 -2.51
CA PRO A 132 11.39 3.41 -3.57
C PRO A 132 10.96 1.97 -3.31
N LEU A 133 11.83 1.13 -2.72
CA LEU A 133 11.51 -0.27 -2.42
C LEU A 133 10.38 -0.37 -1.39
N ILE A 134 10.44 0.44 -0.33
CA ILE A 134 9.41 0.53 0.71
C ILE A 134 8.07 0.96 0.10
N VAL A 135 8.08 2.05 -0.67
CA VAL A 135 6.87 2.59 -1.31
C VAL A 135 6.27 1.56 -2.27
N THR A 136 7.10 0.92 -3.09
CA THR A 136 6.69 -0.12 -4.04
C THR A 136 6.08 -1.32 -3.31
N GLY A 137 6.72 -1.81 -2.26
CA GLY A 137 6.23 -2.94 -1.48
C GLY A 137 4.84 -2.68 -0.89
N VAL A 138 4.63 -1.51 -0.28
CA VAL A 138 3.33 -1.13 0.28
C VAL A 138 2.27 -1.00 -0.81
N ILE A 139 2.58 -0.38 -1.95
CA ILE A 139 1.63 -0.26 -3.09
C ILE A 139 1.26 -1.65 -3.61
N ILE A 140 2.22 -2.55 -3.79
CA ILE A 140 1.95 -3.92 -4.26
C ILE A 140 1.02 -4.62 -3.28
N CYS A 141 1.34 -4.61 -1.98
CA CYS A 141 0.49 -5.23 -0.96
C CYS A 141 -0.94 -4.65 -0.96
N ALA A 142 -1.07 -3.32 -1.02
CA ALA A 142 -2.38 -2.66 -1.07
C ALA A 142 -3.16 -3.03 -2.34
N SER A 143 -2.49 -3.22 -3.48
CA SER A 143 -3.11 -3.53 -4.78
C SER A 143 -3.71 -4.95 -4.86
N ILE A 144 -3.32 -5.86 -3.95
CA ILE A 144 -3.86 -7.23 -3.89
C ILE A 144 -5.37 -7.22 -3.61
N ILE A 145 -5.83 -6.35 -2.70
CA ILE A 145 -7.24 -6.26 -2.31
C ILE A 145 -8.15 -5.89 -3.49
N PRO A 146 -7.96 -4.76 -4.20
CA PRO A 146 -8.80 -4.41 -5.34
C PRO A 146 -8.72 -5.42 -6.49
N SER A 147 -7.58 -6.10 -6.66
CA SER A 147 -7.44 -7.18 -7.63
C SER A 147 -8.37 -8.36 -7.33
N HIS A 148 -8.32 -8.89 -6.10
CA HIS A 148 -9.23 -9.96 -5.67
C HIS A 148 -10.68 -9.53 -5.67
N LEU A 149 -10.98 -8.29 -5.27
CA LEU A 149 -12.34 -7.73 -5.34
C LEU A 149 -12.89 -7.76 -6.77
N CYS A 150 -12.08 -7.34 -7.75
CA CYS A 150 -12.47 -7.36 -9.16
C CYS A 150 -12.79 -8.79 -9.63
N GLU A 151 -11.98 -9.78 -9.24
CA GLU A 151 -12.28 -11.19 -9.53
C GLU A 151 -13.56 -11.67 -8.85
N ILE A 152 -13.80 -11.33 -7.58
CA ILE A 152 -15.04 -11.69 -6.87
C ILE A 152 -16.25 -11.12 -7.61
N LYS A 153 -16.20 -9.83 -8.01
CA LYS A 153 -17.29 -9.20 -8.77
C LYS A 153 -17.53 -9.89 -10.12
N LYS A 154 -16.47 -10.28 -10.83
CA LYS A 154 -16.61 -11.05 -12.08
C LYS A 154 -17.25 -12.42 -11.84
N CYS A 155 -16.84 -13.14 -10.79
CA CYS A 155 -17.44 -14.42 -10.43
C CYS A 155 -18.92 -14.27 -10.05
N LEU A 156 -19.27 -13.25 -9.27
CA LEU A 156 -20.66 -12.92 -8.92
C LEU A 156 -21.50 -12.56 -10.15
N GLN A 157 -20.96 -11.80 -11.11
CA GLN A 157 -21.65 -11.49 -12.37
C GLN A 157 -21.93 -12.74 -13.19
N LEU A 158 -20.99 -13.68 -13.26
CA LEU A 158 -21.22 -14.97 -13.93
C LEU A 158 -22.30 -15.80 -13.22
N ILE A 159 -22.31 -15.79 -11.89
CA ILE A 159 -23.36 -16.42 -11.08
C ILE A 159 -24.71 -15.78 -11.37
N LEU A 160 -24.79 -14.44 -11.35
CA LEU A 160 -26.01 -13.71 -11.66
C LEU A 160 -26.56 -14.09 -13.04
N ASN A 161 -25.71 -14.11 -14.06
CA ASN A 161 -26.10 -14.49 -15.42
C ASN A 161 -26.63 -15.94 -15.50
N SER A 162 -26.11 -16.84 -14.67
CA SER A 162 -26.60 -18.22 -14.59
C SER A 162 -27.96 -18.30 -13.89
N LEU A 163 -28.15 -17.57 -12.79
CA LEU A 163 -29.42 -17.50 -12.05
C LEU A 163 -30.51 -16.80 -12.86
N MET A 164 -30.15 -15.79 -13.67
CA MET A 164 -31.09 -15.08 -14.53
C MET A 164 -31.76 -15.99 -15.58
N LYS A 165 -31.13 -17.12 -15.94
CA LYS A 165 -31.75 -18.11 -16.84
C LYS A 165 -32.93 -18.84 -16.19
N ASN A 166 -32.97 -18.91 -14.85
CA ASN A 166 -34.00 -19.58 -14.05
C ASN A 166 -34.69 -18.58 -13.07
N ILE A 167 -35.01 -17.37 -13.54
CA ILE A 167 -35.57 -16.26 -12.72
C ILE A 167 -36.80 -16.64 -11.89
N ARG A 168 -37.65 -17.53 -12.41
CA ARG A 168 -38.93 -17.87 -11.77
C ARG A 168 -38.77 -18.57 -10.42
N GLU A 169 -37.69 -19.31 -10.20
CA GLU A 169 -37.42 -20.03 -8.95
C GLU A 169 -36.47 -19.27 -8.02
N ASN A 170 -35.67 -18.34 -8.56
CA ASN A 170 -34.50 -17.76 -7.88
C ASN A 170 -34.60 -16.23 -7.71
N ASN A 171 -35.79 -15.65 -7.70
CA ASN A 171 -35.95 -14.19 -7.71
C ASN A 171 -35.29 -13.51 -6.47
N GLY A 172 -35.36 -14.13 -5.29
CA GLY A 172 -34.72 -13.63 -4.07
C GLY A 172 -33.19 -13.69 -4.11
N THR A 173 -32.63 -14.76 -4.67
CA THR A 173 -31.17 -14.94 -4.80
C THR A 173 -30.57 -14.05 -5.87
N VAL A 174 -31.29 -13.83 -6.97
CA VAL A 174 -30.93 -12.85 -8.01
C VAL A 174 -30.86 -11.45 -7.43
N GLN A 175 -31.84 -11.04 -6.62
CA GLN A 175 -31.85 -9.72 -5.98
C GLN A 175 -30.68 -9.55 -4.99
N LEU A 176 -30.38 -10.59 -4.19
CA LEU A 176 -29.25 -10.62 -3.27
C LEU A 176 -27.90 -10.50 -4.00
N VAL A 177 -27.64 -11.33 -5.01
CA VAL A 177 -26.39 -11.29 -5.79
C VAL A 177 -26.25 -9.96 -6.53
N SER A 178 -27.35 -9.41 -7.05
CA SER A 178 -27.36 -8.08 -7.67
C SER A 178 -26.97 -6.99 -6.67
N SER A 179 -27.49 -7.05 -5.44
CA SER A 179 -27.12 -6.10 -4.38
C SER A 179 -25.63 -6.17 -4.02
N MET A 180 -25.03 -7.36 -3.98
CA MET A 180 -23.59 -7.51 -3.74
C MET A 180 -22.76 -6.87 -4.85
N ILE A 181 -23.11 -7.09 -6.13
CA ILE A 181 -22.38 -6.53 -7.28
C ILE A 181 -22.42 -4.99 -7.25
N ASN A 182 -23.59 -4.44 -6.93
CA ASN A 182 -23.84 -3.00 -6.84
C ASN A 182 -23.21 -2.34 -5.61
N THR A 183 -22.73 -3.12 -4.64
CA THR A 183 -22.03 -2.56 -3.48
C THR A 183 -20.64 -2.05 -3.91
N GLU A 184 -20.40 -0.76 -3.72
CA GLU A 184 -19.12 -0.11 -4.02
C GLU A 184 -18.18 -0.21 -2.83
N PHE A 185 -17.10 -0.96 -2.99
CA PHE A 185 -16.06 -1.08 -1.96
C PHE A 185 -15.21 0.19 -1.92
N PRO A 186 -14.69 0.56 -0.73
CA PRO A 186 -13.75 1.65 -0.62
C PRO A 186 -12.52 1.34 -1.48
N GLN A 187 -12.09 2.34 -2.25
CA GLN A 187 -10.82 2.26 -2.95
C GLN A 187 -9.70 2.39 -1.92
N MET A 188 -8.63 1.61 -2.10
CA MET A 188 -7.45 1.72 -1.24
C MET A 188 -6.66 2.97 -1.65
N THR A 189 -6.65 3.98 -0.79
CA THR A 189 -6.03 5.28 -1.08
C THR A 189 -5.04 5.68 0.00
N ALA A 190 -4.16 6.61 -0.35
CA ALA A 190 -3.32 7.33 0.58
C ALA A 190 -3.99 8.68 0.90
N CYS A 191 -4.73 8.71 2.01
CA CYS A 191 -5.49 9.84 2.53
C CYS A 191 -6.48 10.47 1.52
N GLY A 192 -7.03 9.68 0.58
CA GLY A 192 -7.89 10.18 -0.50
C GLY A 192 -7.18 11.00 -1.59
N VAL A 193 -5.86 11.17 -1.50
CA VAL A 193 -5.07 11.98 -2.44
C VAL A 193 -4.53 11.14 -3.59
N ALA A 194 -4.06 9.93 -3.29
CA ALA A 194 -3.49 9.04 -4.28
C ALA A 194 -4.06 7.64 -4.14
N GLU A 195 -4.55 7.06 -5.24
CA GLU A 195 -4.95 5.66 -5.27
C GLU A 195 -3.71 4.76 -5.23
N LEU A 196 -3.71 3.75 -4.35
CA LEU A 196 -2.60 2.80 -4.19
C LEU A 196 -2.61 1.74 -5.32
N LYS A 197 -2.40 2.21 -6.55
CA LYS A 197 -2.32 1.39 -7.75
C LYS A 197 -0.86 1.27 -8.21
N PRO A 198 -0.47 0.16 -8.86
CA PRO A 198 0.88 -0.01 -9.40
C PRO A 198 1.30 1.11 -10.37
N VAL A 199 0.34 1.74 -11.06
CA VAL A 199 0.61 2.91 -11.93
C VAL A 199 1.25 4.07 -11.15
N LEU A 200 0.93 4.23 -9.86
CA LEU A 200 1.52 5.26 -9.00
C LEU A 200 3.03 5.08 -8.88
N ILE A 201 3.53 3.84 -8.86
CA ILE A 201 4.97 3.54 -8.82
C ILE A 201 5.65 4.16 -10.05
N LEU A 202 5.09 3.92 -11.23
CA LEU A 202 5.65 4.42 -12.48
C LEU A 202 5.58 5.96 -12.56
N THR A 203 4.46 6.55 -12.18
CA THR A 203 4.31 8.02 -12.11
C THR A 203 5.33 8.62 -11.16
N SER A 204 5.57 7.97 -10.02
CA SER A 204 6.46 8.46 -9.00
C SER A 204 7.95 8.36 -9.40
N LEU A 205 8.36 7.24 -10.03
CA LEU A 205 9.69 7.10 -10.64
C LEU A 205 9.88 8.08 -11.79
N GLY A 206 8.85 8.30 -12.61
CA GLY A 206 8.87 9.31 -13.67
C GLY A 206 9.13 10.70 -13.10
N SER A 207 8.40 11.08 -12.04
CA SER A 207 8.61 12.37 -11.37
C SER A 207 10.03 12.51 -10.80
N LEU A 208 10.56 11.46 -10.18
CA LEU A 208 11.92 11.43 -9.66
C LEU A 208 12.94 11.73 -10.76
N LEU A 209 12.80 11.06 -11.91
CA LEU A 209 13.70 11.24 -13.05
C LEU A 209 13.57 12.65 -13.63
N THR A 210 12.35 13.15 -13.84
CA THR A 210 12.12 14.49 -14.39
C THR A 210 12.71 15.57 -13.48
N TYR A 211 12.41 15.55 -12.18
CA TYR A 211 12.92 16.54 -11.25
C TYR A 211 14.42 16.37 -10.98
N GLY A 212 14.92 15.13 -10.93
CA GLY A 212 16.36 14.86 -10.81
C GLY A 212 17.15 15.43 -11.98
N LEU A 213 16.70 15.19 -13.22
CA LEU A 213 17.30 15.75 -14.43
C LEU A 213 17.22 17.28 -14.48
N LEU A 214 16.10 17.86 -14.06
CA LEU A 214 15.95 19.31 -13.98
C LEU A 214 16.95 19.94 -13.01
N VAL A 215 17.17 19.34 -11.84
CA VAL A 215 18.17 19.80 -10.87
C VAL A 215 19.59 19.68 -11.43
N ILE A 216 19.91 18.61 -12.15
CA ILE A 216 21.21 18.47 -12.84
C ILE A 216 21.39 19.60 -13.86
N ASN A 217 20.37 19.85 -14.69
CA ASN A 217 20.44 20.82 -15.77
C ASN A 217 20.53 22.28 -15.29
N ILE A 218 20.04 22.58 -14.07
CA ILE A 218 20.18 23.92 -13.45
C ILE A 218 21.57 24.12 -12.82
N LYS A 219 22.27 23.03 -12.47
CA LYS A 219 23.62 23.11 -11.87
C LYS A 219 24.74 23.11 -12.92
N MET A 220 24.50 22.55 -14.11
CA MET A 220 25.37 22.74 -15.29
C MET A 220 25.31 24.18 -15.79
#